data_AF-A0A0G1VUF1-F1
#
_entry.id   AF-A0A0G1VUF1-F1
#
_cell.length_a   1.000
_cell.length_b   1.000
_cell.length_c   1.000
_cell.angle_alpha   90.00
_cell.angle_beta   90.00
_cell.angle_gamma   90.00
#
_symmetry.space_group_name_H-M   'P 1'
#
loop_
_entity.id
_entity.type
_entity.pdbx_description
1 polymer ?
#
loop_
_entity_poly.entity_id
_entity_poly.type
_entity_poly.pdbx_seq_one_letter_code
_entity_poly.pdbx_strand_id
1 'polypeptide(L)'
;MKKFALIALATFPAVAFAQNLGNLETLLRSIGRLVGIALPIVVAVALLVFFWGLVRFIFSASGEDAHKEGQRLMIWGLVALFVMVAVWGLVRFIGNAVGVNPESTPQAVPTVPGL
;
A
#
# COMPACT_ATOMS: atom_id res chain seq x y z
N MET A 1 -9.15 32.53 37.43
CA MET A 1 -9.67 31.74 36.30
C MET A 1 -8.86 31.88 35.01
N LYS A 2 -8.54 33.10 34.54
CA LYS A 2 -7.75 33.33 33.30
C LYS A 2 -6.34 32.69 33.29
N LYS A 3 -5.67 32.63 34.45
CA LYS A 3 -4.31 32.09 34.60
C LYS A 3 -4.21 30.57 34.38
N PHE A 4 -5.26 29.82 34.75
CA PHE A 4 -5.33 28.37 34.54
C PHE A 4 -5.58 28.01 33.08
N ALA A 5 -6.33 28.83 32.35
CA ALA A 5 -6.54 28.66 30.91
C ALA A 5 -5.24 28.86 30.10
N LEU A 6 -4.39 29.82 30.50
CA LEU A 6 -3.09 30.04 29.84
C LEU A 6 -2.11 28.89 30.10
N ILE A 7 -2.10 28.32 31.30
CA ILE A 7 -1.27 27.16 31.61
C ILE A 7 -1.77 25.94 30.84
N ALA A 8 -3.07 25.67 30.84
CA ALA A 8 -3.66 24.56 30.08
C ALA A 8 -3.38 24.67 28.58
N LEU A 9 -3.42 25.88 28.00
CA LEU A 9 -3.13 26.13 26.59
C LEU A 9 -1.64 25.94 26.27
N ALA A 10 -0.74 26.31 27.19
CA ALA A 10 0.70 26.11 27.03
C ALA A 10 1.12 24.64 27.18
N THR A 11 0.42 23.86 28.02
CA THR A 11 0.68 22.43 28.21
C THR A 11 -0.09 21.54 27.23
N PHE A 12 -1.06 22.08 26.49
CA PHE A 12 -1.91 21.33 25.55
C PHE A 12 -1.11 20.57 24.48
N PRO A 13 -0.07 21.15 23.84
CA PRO A 13 0.75 20.42 22.87
C PRO A 13 1.48 19.24 23.53
N ALA A 14 2.03 19.43 24.73
CA ALA A 14 2.74 18.38 25.44
C ALA A 14 1.83 17.19 25.78
N VAL A 15 0.56 17.44 26.11
CA VAL A 15 -0.44 16.39 26.35
C VAL A 15 -0.85 15.69 25.06
N ALA A 16 -0.96 16.41 23.93
CA ALA A 16 -1.24 15.82 22.62
C ALA A 16 -0.09 14.90 22.15
N PHE A 17 1.16 15.27 22.41
CA PHE A 17 2.33 14.43 22.12
C PHE A 17 2.52 13.27 23.12
N ALA A 18 1.88 13.29 24.29
CA ALA A 18 1.95 12.24 25.31
C ALA A 18 0.86 11.16 25.17
N GLN A 19 -0.05 11.28 24.20
CA GLN A 19 -1.12 10.31 23.99
C GLN A 19 -0.53 8.99 23.46
N ASN A 20 -0.48 7.96 24.32
CA ASN A 20 -0.04 6.63 23.93
C ASN A 20 -1.12 5.93 23.09
N LEU A 21 -0.96 5.97 21.76
CA LEU A 21 -1.83 5.32 20.79
C LEU A 21 -1.50 3.85 20.55
N GLY A 22 -0.79 3.17 21.47
CA GLY A 22 -0.26 1.81 21.26
C GLY A 22 -1.28 0.78 20.75
N ASN A 23 -2.54 0.84 21.20
CA ASN A 23 -3.60 -0.04 20.68
C ASN A 23 -3.95 0.28 19.22
N LEU A 24 -4.04 1.55 18.85
CA LEU A 24 -4.29 1.98 17.47
C LEU A 24 -3.10 1.65 16.57
N GLU A 25 -1.88 1.86 17.05
CA GLU A 25 -0.66 1.50 16.35
C GLU A 25 -0.60 -0.02 16.08
N THR A 26 -0.95 -0.83 17.07
CA THR A 26 -1.00 -2.30 16.92
C THR A 26 -2.04 -2.72 15.89
N LEU A 27 -3.22 -2.08 15.87
CA LEU A 27 -4.25 -2.33 14.87
C LEU A 27 -3.79 -1.93 13.46
N LEU A 28 -3.20 -0.73 13.30
CA LEU A 28 -2.69 -0.25 12.02
C LEU A 28 -1.56 -1.14 11.49
N ARG A 29 -0.64 -1.57 12.35
CA ARG A 29 0.43 -2.52 12.00
C ARG A 29 -0.13 -3.89 11.58
N SER A 30 -1.17 -4.35 12.27
CA SER A 30 -1.82 -5.63 11.95
C SER A 30 -2.52 -5.57 10.59
N ILE A 31 -3.26 -4.49 10.31
CA ILE A 31 -3.87 -4.26 9.00
C ILE A 31 -2.80 -4.14 7.92
N GLY A 32 -1.74 -3.36 8.16
CA GLY A 32 -0.62 -3.22 7.23
C GLY A 32 0.04 -4.56 6.89
N ARG A 33 0.20 -5.45 7.88
CA ARG A 33 0.72 -6.80 7.67
C ARG A 33 -0.22 -7.66 6.83
N LEU A 34 -1.54 -7.60 7.06
CA LEU A 34 -2.53 -8.31 6.26
C LEU A 34 -2.51 -7.83 4.79
N VAL A 35 -2.48 -6.52 4.58
CA VAL A 35 -2.39 -5.93 3.23
C VAL A 35 -1.07 -6.32 2.56
N GLY A 36 0.04 -6.31 3.29
CA GLY A 36 1.35 -6.71 2.77
C GLY A 36 1.40 -8.16 2.30
N ILE A 37 0.66 -9.06 2.95
CA ILE A 37 0.53 -10.47 2.52
C ILE A 37 -0.47 -10.62 1.38
N ALA A 38 -1.56 -9.86 1.39
CA ALA A 38 -2.59 -9.92 0.35
C ALA A 38 -2.12 -9.38 -1.00
N LEU A 39 -1.33 -8.30 -1.02
CA LEU A 39 -0.82 -7.66 -2.24
C LEU A 39 -0.16 -8.64 -3.23
N PRO A 40 0.87 -9.43 -2.86
CA PRO A 40 1.51 -10.36 -3.79
C PRO A 40 0.54 -11.44 -4.31
N ILE A 41 -0.45 -11.84 -3.50
CA ILE A 41 -1.49 -12.79 -3.91
C ILE A 41 -2.36 -12.17 -5.01
N VAL A 42 -2.79 -10.92 -4.85
CA VAL A 42 -3.62 -10.24 -5.85
C VAL A 42 -2.84 -10.03 -7.15
N VAL A 43 -1.55 -9.68 -7.08
CA VAL A 43 -0.68 -9.57 -8.26
C VAL A 43 -0.57 -10.91 -9.00
N ALA A 44 -0.40 -12.01 -8.27
CA ALA A 44 -0.36 -13.36 -8.85
C ALA A 44 -1.68 -13.71 -9.55
N VAL A 45 -2.82 -13.40 -8.94
CA VAL A 45 -4.14 -13.63 -9.56
C VAL A 45 -4.34 -12.76 -10.81
N ALA A 46 -3.94 -11.49 -10.76
CA ALA A 46 -4.00 -10.60 -11.92
C ALA A 46 -3.16 -11.11 -13.09
N LEU A 47 -1.97 -11.64 -12.82
CA LEU A 47 -1.12 -12.30 -13.81
C LEU A 47 -1.81 -13.53 -14.42
N LEU A 48 -2.43 -14.39 -13.60
CA LEU A 48 -3.16 -15.56 -14.08
C LEU A 48 -4.34 -15.17 -14.98
N VAL A 49 -5.11 -14.15 -14.61
CA VAL A 49 -6.23 -13.64 -15.42
C VAL A 49 -5.73 -13.06 -16.74
N PHE A 50 -4.61 -12.32 -16.72
CA PHE A 50 -3.97 -11.81 -17.92
C PHE A 50 -3.56 -12.94 -18.87
N PHE A 51 -2.87 -13.97 -18.37
CA PHE A 51 -2.48 -15.14 -19.18
C PHE A 51 -3.69 -15.92 -19.69
N TRP A 52 -4.75 -16.06 -18.88
CA TRP A 52 -5.99 -16.68 -19.32
C TRP A 52 -6.64 -15.92 -20.48
N GLY A 53 -6.68 -14.59 -20.39
CA GLY A 53 -7.15 -13.72 -21.48
C GLY A 53 -6.31 -13.88 -22.74
N LEU A 54 -4.98 -13.92 -22.60
CA LEU A 54 -4.04 -14.11 -23.71
C LEU A 54 -4.22 -15.46 -24.41
N VAL A 55 -4.30 -16.55 -23.65
CA VAL A 55 -4.57 -17.90 -24.16
C VAL A 55 -5.89 -17.89 -24.92
N ARG A 56 -6.96 -17.39 -24.31
CA ARG A 56 -8.28 -17.33 -24.97
C ARG A 56 -8.25 -16.48 -26.23
N PHE A 57 -7.50 -15.38 -26.26
CA PHE A 57 -7.33 -14.55 -27.44
C PHE A 57 -6.62 -15.30 -28.58
N ILE A 58 -5.52 -16.01 -28.29
CA ILE A 58 -4.77 -16.77 -29.30
C ILE A 58 -5.56 -17.96 -29.84
N PHE A 59 -6.24 -18.73 -28.98
CA PHE A 59 -6.98 -19.93 -29.38
C PHE A 59 -8.36 -19.64 -30.02
N SER A 60 -8.87 -18.41 -29.92
CA SER A 60 -10.19 -18.02 -30.47
C SER A 60 -10.17 -17.58 -31.94
N ALA A 61 -9.16 -18.01 -32.71
CA ALA A 61 -8.90 -17.60 -34.09
C ALA A 61 -10.03 -17.82 -35.11
N SER A 62 -11.18 -18.40 -34.73
CA SER A 62 -12.29 -18.75 -35.63
C SER A 62 -13.65 -18.16 -35.24
N GLY A 63 -13.75 -17.41 -34.13
CA GLY A 63 -15.02 -16.85 -33.65
C GLY A 63 -14.86 -15.41 -33.17
N GLU A 64 -15.52 -14.47 -33.85
CA GLU A 64 -15.40 -13.02 -33.64
C GLU A 64 -15.77 -12.59 -32.21
N ASP A 65 -16.72 -13.29 -31.59
CA ASP A 65 -17.15 -13.04 -30.20
C ASP A 65 -16.10 -13.50 -29.18
N ALA A 66 -15.50 -14.67 -29.39
CA ALA A 66 -14.48 -15.20 -28.49
C ALA A 66 -13.17 -14.39 -28.55
N HIS A 67 -12.89 -13.78 -29.71
CA HIS A 67 -11.77 -12.86 -29.89
C HIS A 67 -11.96 -11.57 -29.09
N LYS A 68 -13.14 -10.94 -29.18
CA LYS A 68 -13.46 -9.71 -28.43
C LYS A 68 -13.45 -9.96 -26.92
N GLU A 69 -13.98 -11.09 -26.48
CA GLU A 69 -13.97 -11.50 -25.06
C GLU A 69 -12.55 -11.69 -24.52
N GLY A 70 -11.69 -12.40 -25.26
CA GLY A 70 -10.29 -12.64 -24.90
C GLY A 70 -9.47 -11.35 -24.86
N GLN A 71 -9.64 -10.48 -25.85
CA GLN A 71 -8.98 -9.17 -25.91
C GLN A 71 -9.39 -8.29 -24.73
N ARG A 72 -10.69 -8.26 -24.39
CA ARG A 72 -11.19 -7.51 -23.24
C ARG A 72 -10.54 -8.01 -21.94
N LEU A 73 -10.56 -9.32 -21.69
CA LEU A 73 -9.93 -9.90 -20.49
C LEU A 73 -8.43 -9.61 -20.40
N MET A 74 -7.71 -9.70 -21.52
CA MET A 74 -6.29 -9.37 -21.60
C MET A 74 -6.02 -7.90 -21.24
N ILE A 75 -6.79 -6.97 -21.81
CA ILE A 75 -6.62 -5.52 -21.53
C ILE A 75 -6.94 -5.23 -20.07
N TRP A 76 -8.02 -5.79 -19.52
CA TRP A 76 -8.38 -5.59 -18.11
C TRP A 76 -7.31 -6.15 -17.15
N GLY A 77 -6.76 -7.33 -17.45
CA GLY A 77 -5.64 -7.90 -16.69
C GLY A 77 -4.38 -7.05 -16.77
N LEU A 78 -4.05 -6.54 -17.96
CA LEU A 78 -2.89 -5.68 -18.17
C LEU A 78 -3.02 -4.33 -17.45
N VAL A 79 -4.20 -3.70 -17.52
CA VAL A 79 -4.47 -2.43 -16.83
C VAL A 79 -4.36 -2.61 -15.32
N ALA A 80 -4.94 -3.68 -14.76
CA ALA A 80 -4.82 -3.98 -13.34
C ALA A 80 -3.36 -4.14 -12.91
N LEU A 81 -2.57 -4.90 -13.67
CA LEU A 81 -1.14 -5.10 -13.41
C LEU A 81 -0.34 -3.79 -13.54
N PHE A 82 -0.62 -3.01 -14.59
CA PHE A 82 0.03 -1.74 -14.83
C PHE A 82 -0.21 -0.77 -13.67
N VAL A 83 -1.44 -0.62 -13.20
CA VAL A 83 -1.76 0.27 -12.07
C VAL A 83 -1.03 -0.17 -10.80
N MET A 84 -1.01 -1.48 -10.49
CA MET A 84 -0.31 -1.98 -9.31
C MET A 84 1.19 -1.65 -9.34
N VAL A 85 1.85 -1.87 -10.47
CA VAL A 85 3.29 -1.58 -10.63
C VAL A 85 3.55 -0.08 -10.69
N ALA A 86 2.70 0.68 -11.38
CA ALA A 86 2.85 2.13 -11.54
C ALA A 86 2.72 2.87 -10.21
N VAL A 87 1.78 2.49 -9.35
CA VAL A 87 1.64 3.09 -8.01
C VAL A 87 2.91 2.87 -7.19
N TRP A 88 3.44 1.66 -7.15
CA TRP A 88 4.67 1.36 -6.39
C TRP A 88 5.90 2.06 -6.97
N GLY A 89 6.02 2.09 -8.30
CA GLY A 89 7.06 2.83 -9.02
C GLY A 89 7.02 4.33 -8.73
N LEU A 90 5.81 4.91 -8.71
CA LEU A 90 5.61 6.32 -8.39
C LEU A 90 5.94 6.62 -6.93
N VAL A 91 5.53 5.77 -5.99
CA VAL A 91 5.88 5.92 -4.56
C VAL A 91 7.39 5.89 -4.37
N ARG A 92 8.12 4.96 -5.01
CA ARG A 92 9.59 4.93 -4.99
C ARG A 92 10.18 6.20 -5.60
N PHE A 93 9.67 6.64 -6.74
CA PHE A 93 10.17 7.82 -7.43
C PHE A 93 10.06 9.08 -6.55
N ILE A 94 8.89 9.30 -5.96
CA ILE A 94 8.65 10.42 -5.04
C ILE A 94 9.51 10.26 -3.79
N GLY A 95 9.55 9.07 -3.18
CA GLY A 95 10.37 8.78 -2.00
C GLY A 95 11.84 9.15 -2.21
N ASN A 96 12.42 8.71 -3.33
CA ASN A 96 13.79 9.06 -3.69
C ASN A 96 13.97 10.57 -3.89
N ALA A 97 12.99 11.25 -4.50
CA ALA A 97 13.06 12.69 -4.72
C ALA A 97 13.01 13.50 -3.42
N VAL A 98 12.30 13.02 -2.39
CA VAL A 98 12.20 13.68 -1.07
C VAL A 98 13.17 13.13 -0.02
N GLY A 99 14.04 12.18 -0.38
CA GLY A 99 15.00 11.56 0.53
C GLY A 99 14.39 10.57 1.53
N VAL A 100 13.20 10.04 1.24
CA VAL A 100 12.50 9.05 2.06
C VAL A 100 12.59 7.68 1.39
N ASN A 101 13.19 6.70 2.06
CA ASN A 101 13.24 5.33 1.59
C ASN A 101 12.02 4.55 2.11
N PRO A 102 10.99 4.25 1.30
CA PRO A 102 9.80 3.53 1.74
C PRO A 102 10.06 2.06 2.12
N GLU A 103 11.26 1.55 1.82
CA GLU A 103 11.69 0.18 2.12
C GLU A 103 12.53 0.05 3.39
N SER A 104 12.81 1.16 4.08
CA SER A 104 13.47 1.07 5.38
C SER A 104 12.51 0.41 6.38
N THR A 105 12.75 -0.87 6.65
CA THR A 105 12.29 -1.50 7.89
C THR A 105 12.76 -0.62 9.05
N PRO A 106 11.96 -0.45 10.14
CA PRO A 106 12.38 0.34 11.28
C PRO A 106 13.74 -0.16 11.76
N GLN A 107 14.81 0.59 11.44
CA GLN A 107 16.13 0.29 11.95
C GLN A 107 16.02 0.45 13.45
N ALA A 108 16.51 -0.53 14.21
CA ALA A 108 16.52 -0.48 15.65
C ALA A 108 17.18 0.84 16.08
N VAL A 109 16.37 1.80 16.48
CA VAL A 109 16.87 3.03 17.07
C VAL A 109 17.52 2.63 18.39
N PRO A 110 18.78 2.98 18.65
CA PRO A 110 19.43 2.62 19.89
C PRO A 110 18.57 3.13 21.05
N THR A 111 18.01 2.19 21.81
CA THR A 111 17.21 2.47 22.99
C THR A 111 18.16 2.62 24.17
N VAL A 112 17.89 3.57 25.06
CA VAL A 112 18.69 3.71 26.29
C VAL A 112 18.37 2.51 27.17
N PRO A 113 19.35 1.66 27.53
CA PRO A 113 19.09 0.55 28.45
C PRO A 113 18.68 1.10 29.82
N GLY A 114 17.51 0.71 30.31
CA GLY A 114 17.07 0.99 31.68
C GLY A 114 16.22 2.26 31.89
N LEU A 115 15.62 2.82 30.84
CA LEU A 115 14.53 3.80 30.95
C LEU A 115 13.27 3.27 30.27
#